data_AF-A0A523VGN6-F1
#
_entry.id   AF-A0A523VGN6-F1
#
_cell.length_a   1.000
_cell.length_b   1.000
_cell.length_c   1.000
_cell.angle_alpha   90.00
_cell.angle_beta   90.00
_cell.angle_gamma   90.00
#
_symmetry.space_group_name_H-M   'P 1'
#
loop_
_entity.id
_entity.type
_entity.pdbx_description
1 polymer ?
#
loop_
_entity_poly.entity_id
_entity_poly.type
_entity_poly.pdbx_seq_one_letter_code
_entity_poly.pdbx_strand_id
1 'polypeptide(L)'
;MKYIERQVNVPLCAISTTSGLVNKTGTWKFAQPLFIDRVSPCNQQCPAGEDITGYMYLAGQGKFEEAWRLIMEENPFPAIMGRVCFHTCEEICNRKDHDEAVSIHTVECFIGDYALSHGLKITVTQPEKDKKVAIVGAGPGGMSAAFHLRRMGYTVTIFDSNQSPGGMMRYGIPSYRLQNEVLDGEISRLYDIGIEFKMGVKVGKDITWDSLESQFDAIFIAIGAYEETSLGIKGLNKDGIFNALEFLHEINLGKSPKIGKRISVIGGGNSAIDCARASRRLGAEVTIIYRRTEAEMPAHGEEIEMAREEGVQFLFLATPREVYGQRMISGLKVEKMTLGEIDDSGRRRPVPTGETFDIECDGMIIAIGEATIVADLPPFISQKKGVVSTDQMGQTDHSKIFAGGDIIDIP
;
A
#
# COMPACT_ATOMS: atom_id res chain seq x y z
N MET A 1 32.96 16.06 7.03
CA MET A 1 33.75 14.86 7.33
C MET A 1 33.72 14.62 8.83
N LYS A 2 32.94 13.64 9.32
CA LYS A 2 33.17 13.12 10.67
C LYS A 2 34.38 12.19 10.57
N TYR A 3 35.44 12.48 11.30
CA TYR A 3 36.60 11.61 11.40
C TYR A 3 36.22 10.44 12.29
N ILE A 4 35.79 9.34 11.66
CA ILE A 4 35.41 8.13 12.38
C ILE A 4 36.68 7.28 12.47
N GLU A 5 37.18 7.09 13.70
CA GLU A 5 38.07 5.99 14.11
C GLU A 5 39.55 5.96 13.68
N ARG A 6 40.18 7.11 13.40
CA ARG A 6 41.65 7.23 13.58
C ARG A 6 41.96 8.34 14.57
N GLN A 7 42.92 8.11 15.47
CA GLN A 7 43.67 9.19 16.12
C GLN A 7 44.36 9.99 15.01
N VAL A 8 43.66 10.96 14.44
CA VAL A 8 44.26 11.93 13.56
C VAL A 8 45.05 12.85 14.49
N ASN A 9 46.37 12.75 14.47
CA ASN A 9 47.26 13.74 15.09
C ASN A 9 47.17 15.05 14.30
N VAL A 10 46.05 15.74 14.45
CA VAL A 10 45.87 17.11 13.97
C VAL A 10 46.57 18.00 15.00
N PRO A 11 47.60 18.77 14.62
CA PRO A 11 48.19 19.74 15.54
C PRO A 11 47.11 20.75 15.98
N LEU A 12 47.08 21.02 17.29
CA LEU A 12 46.03 21.81 17.95
C LEU A 12 45.91 23.26 17.44
N CYS A 13 46.93 23.76 16.73
CA CYS A 13 46.85 24.98 15.94
C CYS A 13 47.75 24.90 14.69
N ALA A 14 47.41 25.69 13.67
CA ALA A 14 48.23 25.88 12.47
C ALA A 14 49.36 26.89 12.71
N ILE A 15 50.17 26.69 13.76
CA ILE A 15 51.37 27.49 14.01
C ILE A 15 52.57 26.56 14.03
N SER A 16 53.52 26.82 13.13
CA SER A 16 54.79 26.09 13.08
C SER A 16 55.72 26.66 14.15
N THR A 17 55.94 25.91 15.23
CA THR A 17 56.88 26.27 16.31
C THR A 17 58.31 25.75 16.07
N THR A 18 58.57 25.20 14.86
CA THR A 18 59.81 24.51 14.49
C THR A 18 60.24 24.90 13.08
N SER A 19 61.42 24.44 12.63
CA SER A 19 61.91 24.75 11.27
C SER A 19 60.98 24.17 10.20
N GLY A 20 60.95 24.78 9.00
CA GLY A 20 60.11 24.35 7.88
C GLY A 20 60.33 22.91 7.40
N LEU A 21 61.34 22.20 7.91
CA LEU A 21 61.56 20.76 7.74
C LEU A 21 60.48 19.89 8.42
N VAL A 22 59.78 20.43 9.43
CA VAL A 22 58.66 19.74 10.12
C VAL A 22 57.34 20.00 9.40
N ASN A 23 57.24 21.12 8.68
CA ASN A 23 56.17 21.36 7.73
C ASN A 23 56.41 20.46 6.52
N LYS A 24 55.94 19.21 6.62
CA LYS A 24 55.71 18.38 5.45
C LYS A 24 54.97 19.30 4.46
N THR A 25 55.56 19.62 3.32
CA THR A 25 54.97 20.51 2.31
C THR A 25 55.19 19.76 1.00
N GLY A 26 54.12 19.58 0.21
CA GLY A 26 54.08 18.63 -0.92
C GLY A 26 52.91 17.64 -0.84
N THR A 27 53.03 16.47 -1.48
CA THR A 27 51.99 15.42 -1.58
C THR A 27 51.98 14.45 -0.40
N TRP A 28 51.77 14.94 0.82
CA TRP A 28 51.65 14.11 2.02
C TRP A 28 50.20 14.11 2.49
N LYS A 29 49.58 12.93 2.52
CA LYS A 29 48.21 12.73 2.99
C LYS A 29 48.26 12.29 4.46
N PHE A 30 47.86 13.15 5.39
CA PHE A 30 47.72 12.79 6.82
C PHE A 30 46.40 12.05 7.12
N ALA A 31 45.47 12.09 6.18
CA ALA A 31 44.24 11.31 6.18
C ALA A 31 44.06 10.67 4.80
N GLN A 32 43.60 9.43 4.79
CA GLN A 32 43.16 8.76 3.57
C GLN A 32 41.63 8.83 3.56
N PRO A 33 40.99 9.32 2.49
CA PRO A 33 39.55 9.19 2.37
C PRO A 33 39.21 7.70 2.37
N LEU A 34 38.42 7.29 3.34
CA LEU A 34 37.79 5.97 3.33
C LEU A 34 36.46 6.12 2.63
N PHE A 35 36.28 5.43 1.51
CA PHE A 35 34.96 5.24 0.95
C PHE A 35 34.22 4.26 1.86
N ILE A 36 33.12 4.72 2.43
CA ILE A 36 32.22 3.89 3.22
C ILE A 36 30.97 3.75 2.36
N ASP A 37 30.73 2.54 1.87
CA ASP A 37 29.49 2.23 1.20
C ASP A 37 28.39 2.19 2.26
N ARG A 38 27.43 3.11 2.12
CA ARG A 38 26.24 3.17 2.97
C ARG A 38 25.03 3.02 2.08
N VAL A 39 24.05 2.26 2.56
CA VAL A 39 22.72 2.22 1.94
C VAL A 39 22.12 3.62 2.04
N SER A 40 21.60 4.13 0.92
CA SER A 40 20.90 5.40 0.92
C SER A 40 19.62 5.29 1.77
N PRO A 41 19.19 6.37 2.44
CA PRO A 41 17.98 6.31 3.26
C PRO A 41 16.75 5.86 2.45
N CYS A 42 16.59 6.38 1.23
CA CYS A 42 15.47 5.98 0.36
C CYS A 42 15.48 4.48 0.08
N ASN A 43 16.62 3.88 -0.31
CA ASN A 43 16.71 2.43 -0.55
C ASN A 43 16.42 1.64 0.74
N GLN A 44 16.93 2.10 1.89
CA GLN A 44 16.70 1.44 3.18
C GLN A 44 15.22 1.42 3.58
N GLN A 45 14.48 2.47 3.24
CA GLN A 45 13.08 2.66 3.65
C GLN A 45 12.08 2.01 2.70
N CYS A 46 12.48 1.72 1.45
CA CYS A 46 11.60 1.12 0.45
C CYS A 46 11.21 -0.31 0.86
N PRO A 47 9.94 -0.59 1.18
CA PRO A 47 9.53 -1.93 1.59
C PRO A 47 9.66 -2.98 0.46
N ALA A 48 9.59 -2.52 -0.80
CA ALA A 48 9.80 -3.38 -1.96
C ALA A 48 11.29 -3.71 -2.20
N GLY A 49 12.23 -3.00 -1.56
CA GLY A 49 13.66 -3.26 -1.69
C GLY A 49 14.31 -2.68 -2.95
N GLU A 50 13.64 -1.77 -3.66
CA GLU A 50 14.15 -1.20 -4.92
C GLU A 50 15.47 -0.42 -4.76
N ASP A 51 16.32 -0.49 -5.80
CA ASP A 51 17.47 0.41 -5.93
C ASP A 51 17.07 1.78 -6.47
N ILE A 52 16.50 2.60 -5.56
CA ILE A 52 16.07 3.97 -5.87
C ILE A 52 17.21 4.82 -6.39
N THR A 53 18.37 4.77 -5.75
CA THR A 53 19.52 5.56 -6.23
C THR A 53 19.97 5.15 -7.64
N GLY A 54 19.94 3.86 -7.95
CA GLY A 54 20.33 3.33 -9.25
C GLY A 54 19.38 3.76 -10.36
N TYR A 55 18.07 3.56 -10.19
CA TYR A 55 17.12 3.92 -11.24
C TYR A 55 17.00 5.44 -11.40
N MET A 56 17.14 6.22 -10.33
CA MET A 56 17.15 7.69 -10.41
C MET A 56 18.38 8.19 -11.16
N TYR A 57 19.55 7.57 -10.96
CA TYR A 57 20.75 7.89 -11.71
C TYR A 57 20.61 7.59 -13.20
N LEU A 58 20.02 6.44 -13.55
CA LEU A 58 19.73 6.07 -14.94
C LEU A 58 18.70 7.02 -15.57
N ALA A 59 17.61 7.33 -14.87
CA ALA A 59 16.62 8.29 -15.31
C ALA A 59 17.22 9.68 -15.57
N GLY A 60 18.13 10.14 -14.70
CA GLY A 60 18.87 11.40 -14.88
C GLY A 60 19.77 11.43 -16.13
N GLN A 61 20.10 10.27 -16.70
CA GLN A 61 20.83 10.13 -17.97
C GLN A 61 19.92 9.93 -19.19
N GLY A 62 18.60 9.92 -19.02
CA GLY A 62 17.64 9.59 -20.08
C GLY A 62 17.56 8.09 -20.39
N LYS A 63 18.11 7.23 -19.52
CA LYS A 63 18.17 5.77 -19.66
C LYS A 63 16.95 5.11 -19.04
N PHE A 64 15.77 5.41 -19.58
CA PHE A 64 14.49 5.04 -18.96
C PHE A 64 14.18 3.54 -19.04
N GLU A 65 14.58 2.88 -20.13
CA GLU A 65 14.44 1.42 -20.22
C GLU A 65 15.34 0.72 -19.21
N GLU A 66 16.61 1.14 -19.05
CA GLU A 66 17.49 0.54 -18.05
C GLU A 66 16.98 0.81 -16.63
N ALA A 67 16.46 2.03 -16.37
CA ALA A 67 15.84 2.36 -15.09
C ALA A 67 14.63 1.47 -14.79
N TRP A 68 13.74 1.26 -15.77
CA TRP A 68 12.61 0.36 -15.65
C TRP A 68 13.05 -1.08 -15.36
N ARG A 69 14.05 -1.59 -16.09
CA ARG A 69 14.59 -2.94 -15.88
C ARG A 69 15.14 -3.14 -14.48
N LEU A 70 15.78 -2.12 -13.92
CA LEU A 70 16.30 -2.15 -12.55
C LEU A 70 15.16 -2.18 -11.51
N ILE A 71 14.09 -1.38 -11.69
CA ILE A 71 12.91 -1.45 -10.80
C ILE A 71 12.26 -2.84 -10.85
N MET A 72 12.11 -3.40 -12.06
CA MET A 72 11.55 -4.72 -12.29
C MET A 72 12.37 -5.88 -11.70
N GLU A 73 13.57 -5.62 -11.17
CA GLU A 73 14.29 -6.65 -10.40
C GLU A 73 13.51 -7.03 -9.16
N GLU A 74 12.86 -6.06 -8.50
CA GLU A 74 12.15 -6.24 -7.23
C GLU A 74 10.63 -6.04 -7.35
N ASN A 75 10.19 -5.02 -8.11
CA ASN A 75 8.79 -4.59 -8.19
C ASN A 75 8.20 -4.85 -9.58
N PRO A 76 7.16 -5.70 -9.71
CA PRO A 76 6.51 -5.97 -10.99
C PRO A 76 5.54 -4.87 -11.47
N PHE A 77 5.32 -3.81 -10.68
CA PHE A 77 4.26 -2.83 -10.90
C PHE A 77 4.70 -1.36 -10.80
N PRO A 78 5.79 -0.93 -11.47
CA PRO A 78 6.31 0.43 -11.34
C PRO A 78 5.28 1.52 -11.68
N ALA A 79 4.48 1.34 -12.73
CA ALA A 79 3.46 2.33 -13.10
C ALA A 79 2.34 2.44 -12.05
N ILE A 80 2.08 1.38 -11.29
CA ILE A 80 1.06 1.39 -10.24
C ILE A 80 1.66 1.96 -8.95
N MET A 81 2.81 1.46 -8.51
CA MET A 81 3.43 1.85 -7.25
C MET A 81 3.76 3.35 -7.25
N GLY A 82 4.30 3.89 -8.35
CA GLY A 82 4.52 5.33 -8.49
C GLY A 82 3.26 6.20 -8.37
N ARG A 83 2.04 5.65 -8.48
CA ARG A 83 0.77 6.38 -8.31
C ARG A 83 0.16 6.26 -6.92
N VAL A 84 0.31 5.10 -6.27
CA VAL A 84 -0.48 4.77 -5.06
C VAL A 84 0.37 4.45 -3.83
N CYS A 85 1.70 4.43 -3.96
CA CYS A 85 2.62 4.20 -2.84
C CYS A 85 2.57 5.34 -1.81
N PHE A 86 2.82 4.99 -0.55
CA PHE A 86 3.04 5.94 0.55
C PHE A 86 4.38 6.66 0.48
N HIS A 87 5.20 6.37 -0.53
CA HIS A 87 6.46 7.07 -0.81
C HIS A 87 7.29 7.32 0.46
N THR A 88 7.33 6.32 1.35
CA THR A 88 8.06 6.38 2.62
C THR A 88 9.55 6.67 2.40
N CYS A 89 10.08 6.27 1.24
CA CYS A 89 11.41 6.63 0.76
C CYS A 89 11.66 8.14 0.67
N GLU A 90 10.63 8.94 0.39
CA GLU A 90 10.68 10.40 0.35
C GLU A 90 10.66 11.00 1.76
N GLU A 91 9.97 10.37 2.72
CA GLU A 91 9.88 10.85 4.10
C GLU A 91 11.24 11.02 4.77
N ILE A 92 12.17 10.11 4.47
CA ILE A 92 13.53 10.12 5.04
C ILE A 92 14.62 10.56 4.03
N CYS A 93 14.21 11.19 2.93
CA CYS A 93 15.15 11.68 1.92
C CYS A 93 16.08 12.77 2.49
N ASN A 94 17.40 12.58 2.37
CA ASN A 94 18.42 13.55 2.81
C ASN A 94 18.24 14.95 2.22
N ARG A 95 17.58 15.06 1.05
CA ARG A 95 17.37 16.36 0.38
C ARG A 95 16.46 17.29 1.19
N LYS A 96 15.55 16.74 2.01
CA LYS A 96 14.66 17.49 2.91
C LYS A 96 15.40 18.39 3.91
N ASP A 97 16.64 18.03 4.26
CA ASP A 97 17.47 18.86 5.16
C ASP A 97 18.02 20.13 4.48
N HIS A 98 17.84 20.23 3.16
CA HIS A 98 18.32 21.35 2.35
C HIS A 98 17.17 22.14 1.71
N ASP A 99 16.16 21.45 1.19
CA ASP A 99 14.91 22.03 0.67
C ASP A 99 13.74 21.03 0.77
N GLU A 100 13.46 20.26 -0.26
CA GLU A 100 12.32 19.34 -0.34
C GLU A 100 12.76 17.91 -0.68
N ALA A 101 11.89 16.94 -0.46
CA ALA A 101 12.19 15.57 -0.86
C ALA A 101 12.31 15.50 -2.39
N VAL A 102 13.16 14.61 -2.88
CA VAL A 102 13.10 14.25 -4.29
C VAL A 102 11.79 13.51 -4.54
N SER A 103 11.03 13.90 -5.56
CA SER A 103 9.78 13.24 -5.97
C SER A 103 10.06 11.89 -6.66
N ILE A 104 10.55 10.94 -5.86
CA ILE A 104 10.92 9.58 -6.26
C ILE A 104 9.72 8.87 -6.90
N HIS A 105 8.55 8.90 -6.26
CA HIS A 105 7.35 8.21 -6.76
C HIS A 105 6.90 8.75 -8.10
N THR A 106 7.02 10.07 -8.34
CA THR A 106 6.66 10.69 -9.61
C THR A 106 7.60 10.25 -10.73
N VAL A 107 8.90 10.11 -10.44
CA VAL A 107 9.88 9.59 -11.41
C VAL A 107 9.61 8.11 -11.69
N GLU A 108 9.30 7.31 -10.68
CA GLU A 108 8.91 5.90 -10.85
C GLU A 108 7.64 5.77 -11.71
N CYS A 109 6.62 6.59 -11.44
CA CYS A 109 5.39 6.69 -12.23
C CYS A 109 5.70 6.99 -13.71
N PHE A 110 6.56 7.99 -13.97
CA PHE A 110 7.01 8.32 -15.32
C PHE A 110 7.74 7.16 -16.00
N ILE A 111 8.63 6.46 -15.29
CA ILE A 111 9.36 5.30 -15.83
C ILE A 111 8.40 4.16 -16.18
N GLY A 112 7.42 3.89 -15.31
CA GLY A 112 6.35 2.91 -15.57
C GLY A 112 5.53 3.26 -16.82
N ASP A 113 5.12 4.53 -16.94
CA ASP A 113 4.36 5.04 -18.10
C ASP A 113 5.19 5.00 -19.39
N TYR A 114 6.48 5.33 -19.30
CA TYR A 114 7.42 5.16 -20.41
C TYR A 114 7.45 3.70 -20.86
N ALA A 115 7.55 2.76 -19.92
CA ALA A 115 7.59 1.34 -20.24
C ALA A 115 6.30 0.85 -20.89
N LEU A 116 5.14 1.34 -20.45
CA LEU A 116 3.84 1.01 -21.03
C LEU A 116 3.71 1.55 -22.45
N SER A 117 4.02 2.83 -22.65
CA SER A 117 3.93 3.50 -23.96
C SER A 117 4.91 2.94 -25.00
N HIS A 118 6.05 2.41 -24.58
CA HIS A 118 7.05 1.79 -25.46
C HIS A 118 6.89 0.26 -25.58
N GLY A 119 5.86 -0.31 -24.94
CA GLY A 119 5.58 -1.75 -25.01
C GLY A 119 6.71 -2.62 -24.46
N LEU A 120 7.46 -2.14 -23.46
CA LEU A 120 8.57 -2.89 -22.86
C LEU A 120 8.07 -4.21 -22.26
N LYS A 121 8.85 -5.27 -22.49
CA LYS A 121 8.52 -6.65 -22.12
C LYS A 121 9.50 -7.20 -21.09
N ILE A 122 8.98 -8.09 -20.25
CA ILE A 122 9.76 -8.87 -19.29
C ILE A 122 10.41 -10.05 -20.02
N THR A 123 11.69 -10.28 -19.77
CA THR A 123 12.41 -11.44 -20.30
C THR A 123 12.59 -12.48 -19.21
N VAL A 124 12.03 -13.68 -19.40
CA VAL A 124 12.31 -14.85 -18.55
C VAL A 124 13.48 -15.62 -19.16
N THR A 125 14.61 -15.66 -18.47
CA THR A 125 15.84 -16.30 -18.95
C THR A 125 16.08 -17.68 -18.35
N GLN A 126 15.43 -18.00 -17.23
CA GLN A 126 15.62 -19.27 -16.53
C GLN A 126 14.90 -20.41 -17.27
N PRO A 127 15.49 -21.61 -17.32
CA PRO A 127 14.82 -22.78 -17.88
C PRO A 127 13.60 -23.15 -17.04
N GLU A 128 12.58 -23.70 -17.70
CA GLU A 128 11.38 -24.17 -17.02
C GLU A 128 11.70 -25.37 -16.12
N LYS A 129 11.19 -25.32 -14.89
CA LYS A 129 11.29 -26.40 -13.91
C LYS A 129 10.07 -27.29 -14.03
N ASP A 130 10.24 -28.58 -13.78
CA ASP A 130 9.12 -29.54 -13.64
C ASP A 130 8.45 -29.41 -12.27
N LYS A 131 8.01 -28.19 -11.94
CA LYS A 131 7.40 -27.81 -10.66
C LYS A 131 6.32 -26.75 -10.85
N LYS A 132 5.15 -26.98 -10.26
CA LYS A 132 3.96 -26.15 -10.41
C LYS A 132 3.59 -25.48 -9.09
N VAL A 133 3.27 -24.19 -9.15
CA VAL A 133 2.83 -23.41 -7.98
C VAL A 133 1.44 -22.82 -8.22
N ALA A 134 0.54 -23.03 -7.27
CA ALA A 134 -0.77 -22.38 -7.25
C ALA A 134 -0.71 -21.12 -6.38
N ILE A 135 -1.34 -20.06 -6.84
CA ILE A 135 -1.50 -18.82 -6.08
C ILE A 135 -2.98 -18.54 -5.91
N VAL A 136 -3.42 -18.31 -4.68
CA VAL A 136 -4.82 -18.03 -4.36
C VAL A 136 -4.96 -16.55 -4.03
N GLY A 137 -5.51 -15.78 -4.97
CA GLY A 137 -5.64 -14.32 -4.93
C GLY A 137 -4.81 -13.65 -6.03
N ALA A 138 -5.48 -12.89 -6.89
CA ALA A 138 -4.90 -12.09 -7.97
C ALA A 138 -4.75 -10.61 -7.57
N GLY A 139 -4.51 -10.33 -6.28
CA GLY A 139 -4.11 -9.03 -5.77
C GLY A 139 -2.61 -8.75 -5.95
N PRO A 140 -2.10 -7.61 -5.45
CA PRO A 140 -0.69 -7.24 -5.58
C PRO A 140 0.25 -8.29 -4.99
N GLY A 141 -0.04 -8.82 -3.80
CA GLY A 141 0.80 -9.84 -3.15
C GLY A 141 0.89 -11.14 -3.95
N GLY A 142 -0.25 -11.66 -4.44
CA GLY A 142 -0.30 -12.88 -5.22
C GLY A 142 0.38 -12.74 -6.58
N MET A 143 0.12 -11.65 -7.29
CA MET A 143 0.75 -11.42 -8.59
C MET A 143 2.25 -11.10 -8.47
N SER A 144 2.70 -10.49 -7.37
CA SER A 144 4.14 -10.29 -7.10
C SER A 144 4.86 -11.62 -6.85
N ALA A 145 4.27 -12.51 -6.03
CA ALA A 145 4.80 -13.86 -5.87
C ALA A 145 4.83 -14.62 -7.21
N ALA A 146 3.78 -14.47 -8.04
CA ALA A 146 3.72 -15.10 -9.36
C ALA A 146 4.84 -14.64 -10.28
N PHE A 147 5.08 -13.33 -10.34
CA PHE A 147 6.13 -12.72 -11.14
C PHE A 147 7.51 -13.29 -10.79
N HIS A 148 7.86 -13.31 -9.50
CA HIS A 148 9.15 -13.80 -9.03
C HIS A 148 9.30 -15.31 -9.26
N LEU A 149 8.28 -16.11 -8.92
CA LEU A 149 8.29 -17.56 -9.16
C LEU A 149 8.42 -17.89 -10.66
N ARG A 150 7.73 -17.14 -11.52
CA ARG A 150 7.83 -17.35 -12.96
C ARG A 150 9.22 -17.03 -13.49
N ARG A 151 9.85 -15.94 -13.02
CA ARG A 151 11.25 -15.59 -13.34
C ARG A 151 12.25 -16.64 -12.85
N MET A 152 11.94 -17.35 -11.77
CA MET A 152 12.73 -18.49 -11.26
C MET A 152 12.49 -19.81 -12.01
N GLY A 153 11.65 -19.82 -13.05
CA GLY A 153 11.39 -20.97 -13.92
C GLY A 153 10.22 -21.86 -13.52
N TYR A 154 9.45 -21.52 -12.48
CA TYR A 154 8.27 -22.32 -12.09
C TYR A 154 7.09 -22.09 -13.03
N THR A 155 6.25 -23.11 -13.22
CA THR A 155 4.93 -22.96 -13.85
C THR A 155 3.95 -22.45 -12.80
N VAL A 156 3.27 -21.33 -13.06
CA VAL A 156 2.44 -20.65 -12.06
C VAL A 156 1.02 -20.46 -12.56
N THR A 157 0.04 -20.83 -11.73
CA THR A 157 -1.39 -20.58 -11.96
C THR A 157 -1.97 -19.77 -10.81
N ILE A 158 -2.56 -18.61 -11.10
CA ILE A 158 -3.28 -17.77 -10.14
C ILE A 158 -4.78 -18.08 -10.22
N PHE A 159 -5.42 -18.23 -9.07
CA PHE A 159 -6.86 -18.43 -8.90
C PHE A 159 -7.44 -17.24 -8.14
N ASP A 160 -8.54 -16.66 -8.62
CA ASP A 160 -9.22 -15.56 -7.93
C ASP A 160 -10.73 -15.59 -8.19
N SER A 161 -11.52 -15.20 -7.18
CA SER A 161 -12.98 -15.22 -7.25
C SER A 161 -13.56 -14.08 -8.08
N ASN A 162 -12.83 -12.98 -8.28
CA ASN A 162 -13.25 -11.86 -9.10
C ASN A 162 -13.12 -12.21 -10.59
N GLN A 163 -13.84 -11.46 -11.43
CA GLN A 163 -13.82 -11.66 -12.88
C GLN A 163 -12.56 -11.11 -13.56
N SER A 164 -11.84 -10.19 -12.91
CA SER A 164 -10.62 -9.58 -13.46
C SER A 164 -9.53 -9.47 -12.39
N PRO A 165 -8.25 -9.68 -12.75
CA PRO A 165 -7.13 -9.62 -11.80
C PRO A 165 -6.85 -8.17 -11.35
N GLY A 166 -6.23 -8.01 -10.19
CA GLY A 166 -5.83 -6.72 -9.63
C GLY A 166 -6.15 -6.56 -8.15
N GLY A 167 -7.12 -7.32 -7.62
CA GLY A 167 -7.53 -7.22 -6.21
C GLY A 167 -7.89 -5.78 -5.83
N MET A 168 -7.40 -5.30 -4.69
CA MET A 168 -7.65 -3.92 -4.23
C MET A 168 -7.16 -2.84 -5.19
N MET A 169 -6.15 -3.10 -6.04
CA MET A 169 -5.72 -2.14 -7.05
C MET A 169 -6.82 -1.87 -8.10
N ARG A 170 -7.63 -2.89 -8.43
CA ARG A 170 -8.75 -2.73 -9.38
C ARG A 170 -10.04 -2.31 -8.69
N TYR A 171 -10.32 -2.93 -7.55
CA TYR A 171 -11.63 -2.92 -6.95
C TYR A 171 -11.75 -1.93 -5.79
N GLY A 172 -10.65 -1.57 -5.13
CA GLY A 172 -10.62 -0.61 -4.04
C GLY A 172 -10.20 0.80 -4.50
N ILE A 173 -9.08 0.90 -5.22
CA ILE A 173 -8.54 2.21 -5.61
C ILE A 173 -9.37 2.81 -6.76
N PRO A 174 -9.88 4.04 -6.62
CA PRO A 174 -10.65 4.68 -7.67
C PRO A 174 -9.84 4.95 -8.95
N SER A 175 -10.51 4.87 -10.10
CA SER A 175 -9.89 5.08 -11.43
C SER A 175 -9.21 6.43 -11.65
N TYR A 176 -9.57 7.44 -10.86
CA TYR A 176 -8.93 8.75 -10.91
C TYR A 176 -7.57 8.82 -10.22
N ARG A 177 -7.27 7.87 -9.32
CA ARG A 177 -5.93 7.68 -8.72
C ARG A 177 -5.15 6.65 -9.50
N LEU A 178 -5.79 5.54 -9.89
CA LEU A 178 -5.17 4.46 -10.62
C LEU A 178 -6.03 4.06 -11.82
N GLN A 179 -5.59 4.45 -13.02
CA GLN A 179 -6.33 4.17 -14.24
C GLN A 179 -6.36 2.67 -14.56
N ASN A 180 -7.50 2.16 -15.01
CA ASN A 180 -7.67 0.74 -15.36
C ASN A 180 -6.73 0.33 -16.49
N GLU A 181 -6.46 1.23 -17.45
CA GLU A 181 -5.59 0.95 -18.59
C GLU A 181 -4.12 0.77 -18.15
N VAL A 182 -3.68 1.52 -17.14
CA VAL A 182 -2.34 1.38 -16.54
C VAL A 182 -2.23 0.03 -15.84
N LEU A 183 -3.24 -0.32 -15.04
CA LEU A 183 -3.33 -1.60 -14.35
C LEU A 183 -3.35 -2.78 -15.33
N ASP A 184 -4.18 -2.71 -16.38
CA ASP A 184 -4.29 -3.73 -17.42
C ASP A 184 -2.97 -3.90 -18.18
N GLY A 185 -2.26 -2.81 -18.46
CA GLY A 185 -0.96 -2.84 -19.13
C GLY A 185 0.12 -3.56 -18.31
N GLU A 186 0.20 -3.29 -17.01
CA GLU A 186 1.13 -3.98 -16.11
C GLU A 186 0.78 -5.46 -15.97
N ILE A 187 -0.50 -5.79 -15.75
CA ILE A 187 -0.95 -7.19 -15.62
C ILE A 187 -0.74 -7.95 -16.94
N SER A 188 -0.92 -7.30 -18.11
CA SER A 188 -0.64 -7.91 -19.41
C SER A 188 0.77 -8.47 -19.50
N ARG A 189 1.76 -7.83 -18.87
CA ARG A 189 3.15 -8.34 -18.87
C ARG A 189 3.27 -9.65 -18.10
N LEU A 190 2.43 -9.89 -17.09
CA LEU A 190 2.39 -11.16 -16.36
C LEU A 190 1.81 -12.30 -17.22
N TYR A 191 0.77 -12.00 -18.00
CA TYR A 191 0.28 -12.94 -19.02
C TYR A 191 1.37 -13.26 -20.06
N ASP A 192 2.10 -12.24 -20.54
CA ASP A 192 3.13 -12.39 -21.57
C ASP A 192 4.28 -13.33 -21.15
N ILE A 193 4.60 -13.38 -19.86
CA ILE A 193 5.61 -14.31 -19.34
C ILE A 193 5.07 -15.70 -19.05
N GLY A 194 3.79 -15.97 -19.33
CA GLY A 194 3.18 -17.29 -19.23
C GLY A 194 2.62 -17.64 -17.84
N ILE A 195 2.24 -16.63 -17.04
CA ILE A 195 1.44 -16.86 -15.84
C ILE A 195 -0.01 -17.14 -16.27
N GLU A 196 -0.58 -18.24 -15.80
CA GLU A 196 -1.98 -18.59 -16.06
C GLU A 196 -2.90 -17.95 -15.02
N PHE A 197 -4.00 -17.34 -15.45
CA PHE A 197 -5.01 -16.76 -14.56
C PHE A 197 -6.34 -17.50 -14.71
N LYS A 198 -6.84 -18.05 -13.62
CA LYS A 198 -8.16 -18.68 -13.48
C LYS A 198 -9.07 -17.80 -12.63
N MET A 199 -9.69 -16.85 -13.32
CA MET A 199 -10.61 -15.87 -12.75
C MET A 199 -12.02 -16.45 -12.56
N GLY A 200 -12.80 -15.85 -11.67
CA GLY A 200 -14.16 -16.31 -11.34
C GLY A 200 -14.21 -17.62 -10.57
N VAL A 201 -13.11 -18.03 -9.92
CA VAL A 201 -12.97 -19.31 -9.21
C VAL A 201 -12.70 -19.05 -7.73
N LYS A 202 -13.64 -19.42 -6.85
CA LYS A 202 -13.44 -19.34 -5.40
C LYS A 202 -12.89 -20.67 -4.87
N VAL A 203 -11.61 -20.67 -4.51
CA VAL A 203 -10.98 -21.80 -3.81
C VAL A 203 -11.67 -22.04 -2.46
N GLY A 204 -11.89 -23.32 -2.13
CA GLY A 204 -12.71 -23.77 -1.00
C GLY A 204 -14.18 -24.00 -1.36
N LYS A 205 -14.68 -23.46 -2.49
CA LYS A 205 -16.06 -23.63 -2.95
C LYS A 205 -16.13 -24.29 -4.34
N ASP A 206 -15.49 -23.69 -5.33
CA ASP A 206 -15.50 -24.17 -6.72
C ASP A 206 -14.37 -25.18 -6.98
N ILE A 207 -13.23 -25.02 -6.29
CA ILE A 207 -12.11 -25.97 -6.26
C ILE A 207 -11.73 -26.23 -4.81
N THR A 208 -11.50 -27.48 -4.43
CA THR A 208 -11.13 -27.83 -3.05
C THR A 208 -9.63 -27.64 -2.81
N TRP A 209 -9.27 -27.40 -1.54
CA TRP A 209 -7.87 -27.27 -1.13
C TRP A 209 -7.08 -28.56 -1.35
N ASP A 210 -7.65 -29.73 -1.06
CA ASP A 210 -7.04 -31.03 -1.34
C ASP A 210 -6.76 -31.24 -2.84
N SER A 211 -7.64 -30.73 -3.70
CA SER A 211 -7.46 -30.78 -5.14
C SER A 211 -6.30 -29.90 -5.60
N LEU A 212 -6.11 -28.72 -5.01
CA LEU A 212 -4.93 -27.89 -5.26
C LEU A 212 -3.66 -28.56 -4.77
N GLU A 213 -3.66 -29.11 -3.55
CA GLU A 213 -2.46 -29.70 -2.94
C GLU A 213 -1.96 -30.96 -3.67
N SER A 214 -2.86 -31.69 -4.33
CA SER A 214 -2.53 -32.86 -5.15
C SER A 214 -2.02 -32.50 -6.56
N GLN A 215 -2.36 -31.33 -7.08
CA GLN A 215 -1.99 -30.89 -8.44
C GLN A 215 -0.75 -29.99 -8.48
N PHE A 216 -0.43 -29.33 -7.37
CA PHE A 216 0.64 -28.34 -7.29
C PHE A 216 1.67 -28.74 -6.23
N ASP A 217 2.94 -28.40 -6.48
CA ASP A 217 4.04 -28.67 -5.57
C ASP A 217 4.05 -27.71 -4.37
N ALA A 218 3.53 -26.49 -4.56
CA ALA A 218 3.36 -25.49 -3.51
C ALA A 218 2.12 -24.62 -3.77
N ILE A 219 1.59 -24.01 -2.70
CA ILE A 219 0.47 -23.09 -2.72
C ILE A 219 0.86 -21.80 -1.98
N PHE A 220 0.60 -20.65 -2.57
CA PHE A 220 0.74 -19.34 -1.92
C PHE A 220 -0.63 -18.66 -1.77
N ILE A 221 -0.98 -18.27 -0.54
CA ILE A 221 -2.26 -17.66 -0.20
C ILE A 221 -2.08 -16.15 -0.08
N ALA A 222 -2.79 -15.39 -0.91
CA ALA A 222 -2.75 -13.93 -0.98
C ALA A 222 -4.16 -13.35 -1.24
N ILE A 223 -5.15 -13.85 -0.51
CA ILE A 223 -6.57 -13.43 -0.64
C ILE A 223 -6.85 -12.06 -0.01
N GLY A 224 -5.90 -11.50 0.74
CA GLY A 224 -5.97 -10.17 1.35
C GLY A 224 -6.98 -10.03 2.50
N ALA A 225 -7.19 -8.79 2.94
CA ALA A 225 -8.21 -8.38 3.88
C ALA A 225 -9.38 -7.74 3.11
N TYR A 226 -10.57 -8.33 3.21
CA TYR A 226 -11.75 -7.90 2.44
C TYR A 226 -13.06 -8.01 3.23
N GLU A 227 -12.99 -8.40 4.51
CA GLU A 227 -14.12 -8.35 5.43
C GLU A 227 -14.30 -6.93 5.94
N GLU A 228 -15.51 -6.40 5.87
CA GLU A 228 -15.77 -5.02 6.28
C GLU A 228 -16.00 -4.93 7.79
N THR A 229 -15.29 -4.03 8.46
CA THR A 229 -15.44 -3.85 9.92
C THR A 229 -16.73 -3.11 10.26
N SER A 230 -17.48 -3.62 11.24
CA SER A 230 -18.71 -2.97 11.73
C SER A 230 -18.44 -2.01 12.90
N LEU A 231 -19.15 -0.87 12.93
CA LEU A 231 -19.10 0.11 14.02
C LEU A 231 -19.77 -0.38 15.32
N GLY A 232 -20.62 -1.40 15.26
CA GLY A 232 -21.32 -1.93 16.43
C GLY A 232 -22.30 -0.96 17.10
N ILE A 233 -22.82 0.03 16.36
CA ILE A 233 -23.77 1.04 16.85
C ILE A 233 -25.22 0.71 16.50
N LYS A 234 -26.17 1.32 17.22
CA LYS A 234 -27.59 1.13 16.94
C LYS A 234 -27.97 1.73 15.59
N GLY A 235 -28.83 1.02 14.86
CA GLY A 235 -29.44 1.53 13.63
C GLY A 235 -28.69 1.29 12.33
N LEU A 236 -27.63 0.48 12.34
CA LEU A 236 -26.85 0.11 11.14
C LEU A 236 -27.61 -0.72 10.09
N ASN A 237 -28.80 -1.23 10.42
CA ASN A 237 -29.64 -2.02 9.53
C ASN A 237 -30.59 -1.17 8.65
N LYS A 238 -30.39 0.15 8.59
CA LYS A 238 -31.18 1.06 7.76
C LYS A 238 -30.63 1.11 6.34
N ASP A 239 -31.53 1.35 5.38
CA ASP A 239 -31.18 1.61 3.99
C ASP A 239 -30.41 2.95 3.87
N GLY A 240 -29.46 3.04 2.93
CA GLY A 240 -28.59 4.21 2.74
C GLY A 240 -27.29 4.18 3.54
N ILE A 241 -26.97 3.05 4.16
CA ILE A 241 -25.68 2.79 4.80
C ILE A 241 -24.89 1.85 3.89
N PHE A 242 -23.67 2.26 3.55
CA PHE A 242 -22.76 1.54 2.68
C PHE A 242 -21.46 1.24 3.44
N ASN A 243 -20.81 0.15 3.07
CA ASN A 243 -19.42 -0.06 3.45
C ASN A 243 -18.50 0.42 2.33
N ALA A 244 -17.28 0.84 2.72
CA ALA A 244 -16.34 1.46 1.80
C ALA A 244 -15.92 0.56 0.64
N LEU A 245 -15.59 -0.72 0.92
CA LEU A 245 -15.14 -1.65 -0.12
C LEU A 245 -16.24 -1.91 -1.13
N GLU A 246 -17.45 -2.28 -0.68
CA GLU A 246 -18.58 -2.50 -1.58
C GLU A 246 -18.89 -1.24 -2.42
N PHE A 247 -18.89 -0.07 -1.80
CA PHE A 247 -19.15 1.19 -2.49
C PHE A 247 -18.11 1.49 -3.59
N LEU A 248 -16.82 1.38 -3.26
CA LEU A 248 -15.73 1.62 -4.20
C LEU A 248 -15.70 0.55 -5.29
N HIS A 249 -15.99 -0.71 -4.94
CA HIS A 249 -16.11 -1.80 -5.90
C HIS A 249 -17.17 -1.50 -6.95
N GLU A 250 -18.37 -1.09 -6.55
CA GLU A 250 -19.45 -0.74 -7.48
C GLU A 250 -19.07 0.44 -8.38
N ILE A 251 -18.41 1.47 -7.83
CA ILE A 251 -17.92 2.62 -8.61
C ILE A 251 -16.88 2.20 -9.63
N ASN A 252 -15.93 1.34 -9.26
CA ASN A 252 -14.88 0.85 -10.14
C ASN A 252 -15.42 -0.08 -11.24
N LEU A 253 -16.57 -0.71 -11.01
CA LEU A 253 -17.35 -1.40 -12.04
C LEU A 253 -18.16 -0.46 -12.95
N GLY A 254 -18.01 0.86 -12.80
CA GLY A 254 -18.69 1.87 -13.60
C GLY A 254 -20.16 2.10 -13.20
N LYS A 255 -20.57 1.62 -12.02
CA LYS A 255 -21.93 1.84 -11.51
C LYS A 255 -22.01 3.19 -10.78
N SER A 256 -23.23 3.68 -10.59
CA SER A 256 -23.50 4.91 -9.85
C SER A 256 -24.43 4.62 -8.67
N PRO A 257 -23.89 4.27 -7.50
CA PRO A 257 -24.70 3.98 -6.32
C PRO A 257 -25.56 5.19 -5.93
N LYS A 258 -26.81 4.92 -5.51
CA LYS A 258 -27.74 5.97 -5.06
C LYS A 258 -27.47 6.31 -3.60
N ILE A 259 -26.61 7.28 -3.37
CA ILE A 259 -26.12 7.61 -2.02
C ILE A 259 -26.95 8.65 -1.26
N GLY A 260 -27.71 9.50 -1.94
CA GLY A 260 -28.41 10.63 -1.31
C GLY A 260 -27.70 11.97 -1.58
N LYS A 261 -28.09 13.04 -0.89
CA LYS A 261 -27.51 14.39 -1.11
C LYS A 261 -26.44 14.74 -0.07
N ARG A 262 -26.64 14.35 1.19
CA ARG A 262 -25.70 14.62 2.30
C ARG A 262 -25.13 13.32 2.84
N ILE A 263 -23.83 13.12 2.68
CA ILE A 263 -23.15 11.85 3.00
C ILE A 263 -22.17 12.05 4.14
N SER A 264 -22.28 11.19 5.15
CA SER A 264 -21.30 11.09 6.23
C SER A 264 -20.37 9.91 5.98
N VAL A 265 -19.08 10.15 5.79
CA VAL A 265 -18.06 9.10 5.65
C VAL A 265 -17.35 8.93 6.97
N ILE A 266 -17.36 7.72 7.54
CA ILE A 266 -16.79 7.44 8.86
C ILE A 266 -15.42 6.79 8.69
N GLY A 267 -14.35 7.52 9.02
CA GLY A 267 -12.99 7.03 8.83
C GLY A 267 -11.99 8.16 8.62
N GLY A 268 -10.71 7.80 8.46
CA GLY A 268 -9.66 8.77 8.16
C GLY A 268 -8.49 8.21 7.34
N GLY A 269 -8.59 6.97 6.86
CA GLY A 269 -7.62 6.38 5.94
C GLY A 269 -7.95 6.64 4.48
N ASN A 270 -7.12 6.10 3.59
CA ASN A 270 -7.27 6.29 2.14
C ASN A 270 -8.66 5.85 1.65
N SER A 271 -9.20 4.72 2.11
CA SER A 271 -10.57 4.29 1.75
C SER A 271 -11.63 5.34 2.10
N ALA A 272 -11.46 6.08 3.22
CA ALA A 272 -12.38 7.14 3.60
C ALA A 272 -12.26 8.37 2.69
N ILE A 273 -11.05 8.77 2.33
CA ILE A 273 -10.80 9.85 1.37
C ILE A 273 -11.34 9.49 -0.01
N ASP A 274 -11.05 8.27 -0.48
CA ASP A 274 -11.48 7.75 -1.77
C ASP A 274 -13.02 7.74 -1.86
N CYS A 275 -13.69 7.23 -0.83
CA CYS A 275 -15.15 7.25 -0.72
C CYS A 275 -15.72 8.68 -0.71
N ALA A 276 -15.07 9.60 0.00
CA ALA A 276 -15.53 10.98 0.10
C ALA A 276 -15.44 11.71 -1.23
N ARG A 277 -14.29 11.65 -1.90
CA ARG A 277 -14.07 12.25 -3.23
C ARG A 277 -14.97 11.60 -4.28
N ALA A 278 -15.13 10.28 -4.25
CA ALA A 278 -16.06 9.59 -5.14
C ALA A 278 -17.52 10.04 -4.93
N SER A 279 -17.94 10.21 -3.67
CA SER A 279 -19.26 10.75 -3.33
C SER A 279 -19.46 12.20 -3.79
N ARG A 280 -18.43 13.06 -3.65
CA ARG A 280 -18.45 14.44 -4.18
C ARG A 280 -18.68 14.48 -5.68
N ARG A 281 -18.02 13.59 -6.42
CA ARG A 281 -18.14 13.48 -7.89
C ARG A 281 -19.49 12.92 -8.34
N LEU A 282 -20.17 12.18 -7.48
CA LEU A 282 -21.58 11.80 -7.65
C LEU A 282 -22.56 12.95 -7.31
N GLY A 283 -22.05 14.12 -6.93
CA GLY A 283 -22.84 15.33 -6.68
C GLY A 283 -23.33 15.49 -5.24
N ALA A 284 -22.82 14.71 -4.29
CA ALA A 284 -23.21 14.81 -2.89
C ALA A 284 -22.41 15.88 -2.13
N GLU A 285 -23.01 16.46 -1.09
CA GLU A 285 -22.31 17.15 0.00
C GLU A 285 -21.76 16.10 0.96
N VAL A 286 -20.47 16.20 1.29
CA VAL A 286 -19.77 15.12 2.00
C VAL A 286 -19.07 15.67 3.24
N THR A 287 -19.29 15.00 4.37
CA THR A 287 -18.58 15.23 5.63
C THR A 287 -17.86 13.96 6.05
N ILE A 288 -16.54 14.02 6.17
CA ILE A 288 -15.74 12.98 6.83
C ILE A 288 -15.85 13.19 8.33
N ILE A 289 -16.22 12.13 9.06
CA ILE A 289 -16.26 12.09 10.51
C ILE A 289 -15.11 11.22 11.00
N TYR A 290 -14.15 11.84 11.69
CA TYR A 290 -12.96 11.15 12.18
C TYR A 290 -12.79 11.32 13.69
N ARG A 291 -12.49 10.20 14.35
CA ARG A 291 -12.43 10.13 15.83
C ARG A 291 -11.20 10.81 16.44
N ARG A 292 -10.16 11.11 15.66
CA ARG A 292 -8.95 11.83 16.10
C ARG A 292 -8.83 13.17 15.37
N THR A 293 -7.68 13.82 15.46
CA THR A 293 -7.40 15.03 14.69
C THR A 293 -6.78 14.70 13.36
N GLU A 294 -6.67 15.70 12.49
CA GLU A 294 -6.00 15.57 11.21
C GLU A 294 -4.57 15.00 11.31
N ALA A 295 -3.82 15.41 12.34
CA ALA A 295 -2.44 14.96 12.55
C ALA A 295 -2.30 13.44 12.76
N GLU A 296 -3.38 12.74 13.12
CA GLU A 296 -3.39 11.30 13.29
C GLU A 296 -4.03 10.53 12.11
N MET A 297 -4.49 11.24 11.07
CA MET A 297 -5.07 10.61 9.88
C MET A 297 -4.03 9.76 9.15
N PRO A 298 -4.35 8.48 8.84
CA PRO A 298 -3.45 7.62 8.09
C PRO A 298 -3.49 7.84 6.56
N ALA A 299 -4.43 8.62 6.03
CA ALA A 299 -4.47 8.92 4.59
C ALA A 299 -3.30 9.81 4.16
N HIS A 300 -2.92 9.77 2.88
CA HIS A 300 -1.87 10.66 2.37
C HIS A 300 -2.28 12.14 2.50
N GLY A 301 -1.34 12.99 2.91
CA GLY A 301 -1.60 14.43 3.10
C GLY A 301 -2.11 15.11 1.83
N GLU A 302 -1.55 14.74 0.67
CA GLU A 302 -1.98 15.27 -0.64
C GLU A 302 -3.42 14.88 -0.98
N GLU A 303 -3.82 13.65 -0.63
CA GLU A 303 -5.19 13.16 -0.83
C GLU A 303 -6.20 13.88 0.07
N ILE A 304 -5.80 14.20 1.30
CA ILE A 304 -6.60 15.00 2.24
C ILE A 304 -6.79 16.42 1.67
N GLU A 305 -5.73 17.05 1.16
CA GLU A 305 -5.81 18.39 0.57
C GLU A 305 -6.69 18.41 -0.68
N MET A 306 -6.48 17.47 -1.62
CA MET A 306 -7.34 17.32 -2.80
C MET A 306 -8.82 17.11 -2.43
N ALA A 307 -9.10 16.38 -1.35
CA ALA A 307 -10.48 16.22 -0.88
C ALA A 307 -11.08 17.55 -0.39
N ARG A 308 -10.30 18.40 0.30
CA ARG A 308 -10.76 19.76 0.68
C ARG A 308 -11.01 20.63 -0.53
N GLU A 309 -10.12 20.60 -1.52
CA GLU A 309 -10.27 21.35 -2.77
C GLU A 309 -11.55 20.94 -3.52
N GLU A 310 -11.92 19.66 -3.48
CA GLU A 310 -13.19 19.14 -4.02
C GLU A 310 -14.42 19.52 -3.15
N GLY A 311 -14.22 20.14 -1.99
CA GLY A 311 -15.27 20.63 -1.09
C GLY A 311 -15.72 19.64 -0.02
N VAL A 312 -14.95 18.58 0.26
CA VAL A 312 -15.20 17.66 1.39
C VAL A 312 -15.02 18.41 2.71
N GLN A 313 -16.00 18.29 3.60
CA GLN A 313 -15.93 18.82 4.96
C GLN A 313 -15.31 17.79 5.90
N PHE A 314 -14.60 18.26 6.92
CA PHE A 314 -13.97 17.40 7.92
C PHE A 314 -14.49 17.73 9.32
N LEU A 315 -15.00 16.71 10.00
CA LEU A 315 -15.42 16.75 11.39
C LEU A 315 -14.51 15.84 12.21
N PHE A 316 -13.51 16.46 12.82
CA PHE A 316 -12.55 15.80 13.68
C PHE A 316 -13.08 15.61 15.10
N LEU A 317 -12.39 14.75 15.85
CA LEU A 317 -12.72 14.46 17.25
C LEU A 317 -14.20 14.08 17.42
N ALA A 318 -14.69 13.22 16.52
CA ALA A 318 -16.09 12.85 16.47
C ALA A 318 -16.24 11.37 16.12
N THR A 319 -17.20 10.70 16.76
CA THR A 319 -17.55 9.31 16.42
C THR A 319 -19.07 9.13 16.43
N PRO A 320 -19.66 8.42 15.45
CA PRO A 320 -21.08 8.10 15.50
C PRO A 320 -21.39 7.14 16.65
N ARG A 321 -22.56 7.32 17.27
CA ARG A 321 -23.07 6.47 18.37
C ARG A 321 -24.41 5.81 18.05
N GLU A 322 -25.20 6.42 17.19
CA GLU A 322 -26.50 5.90 16.77
C GLU A 322 -26.85 6.47 15.41
N VAL A 323 -27.47 5.63 14.56
CA VAL A 323 -28.00 6.05 13.26
C VAL A 323 -29.51 6.27 13.39
N TYR A 324 -29.96 7.48 13.07
CA TYR A 324 -31.37 7.85 13.07
C TYR A 324 -32.07 7.51 11.74
N GLY A 325 -33.40 7.49 11.80
CA GLY A 325 -34.27 7.17 10.66
C GLY A 325 -35.24 6.04 10.97
N GLN A 326 -36.17 5.80 10.05
CA GLN A 326 -37.07 4.65 10.12
C GLN A 326 -36.51 3.51 9.27
N ARG A 327 -36.85 3.52 7.97
CA ARG A 327 -36.32 2.59 6.98
C ARG A 327 -35.01 3.11 6.37
N MET A 328 -35.02 4.36 5.92
CA MET A 328 -33.84 5.06 5.41
C MET A 328 -33.15 5.79 6.57
N ILE A 329 -31.83 5.93 6.49
CA ILE A 329 -31.07 6.86 7.33
C ILE A 329 -31.57 8.30 7.13
N SER A 330 -31.61 9.08 8.22
CA SER A 330 -31.92 10.51 8.19
C SER A 330 -30.94 11.38 8.98
N GLY A 331 -29.98 10.76 9.67
CA GLY A 331 -29.02 11.48 10.51
C GLY A 331 -28.24 10.56 11.44
N LEU A 332 -27.29 11.14 12.15
CA LEU A 332 -26.41 10.47 13.09
C LEU A 332 -26.43 11.20 14.44
N LYS A 333 -26.47 10.43 15.52
CA LYS A 333 -26.00 10.89 16.82
C LYS A 333 -24.49 10.77 16.86
N VAL A 334 -23.80 11.86 17.11
CA VAL A 334 -22.34 11.92 17.14
C VAL A 334 -21.88 12.32 18.54
N GLU A 335 -20.85 11.65 19.03
CA GLU A 335 -20.19 12.00 20.29
C GLU A 335 -18.86 12.71 20.02
N LYS A 336 -18.61 13.79 20.77
CA LYS A 336 -17.33 14.49 20.76
C LYS A 336 -16.27 13.67 21.49
N MET A 337 -15.08 13.67 20.90
CA MET A 337 -13.89 12.99 21.41
C MET A 337 -12.86 14.03 21.87
N THR A 338 -11.92 13.59 22.71
CA THR A 338 -10.67 14.30 22.98
C THR A 338 -9.50 13.35 22.79
N LEU A 339 -8.30 13.88 22.57
CA LEU A 339 -7.10 13.06 22.49
C LEU A 339 -6.60 12.72 23.90
N GLY A 340 -6.41 11.44 24.18
CA GLY A 340 -5.75 10.93 25.37
C GLY A 340 -4.26 10.65 25.15
N GLU A 341 -3.77 9.63 25.85
CA GLU A 341 -2.40 9.10 25.73
C GLU A 341 -2.12 8.48 24.36
N ILE A 342 -0.84 8.36 24.03
CA ILE A 342 -0.37 7.62 22.85
C ILE A 342 -0.70 6.13 23.00
N ASP A 343 -1.27 5.53 21.96
CA ASP A 343 -1.55 4.10 21.87
C ASP A 343 -0.43 3.33 21.16
N ASP A 344 -0.60 2.01 21.03
CA ASP A 344 0.38 1.10 20.44
C ASP A 344 0.73 1.43 18.97
N SER A 345 -0.10 2.20 18.28
CA SER A 345 0.18 2.68 16.92
C SER A 345 1.02 3.96 16.89
N GLY A 346 1.50 4.45 18.05
CA GLY A 346 2.24 5.70 18.16
C GLY A 346 1.37 6.96 18.05
N ARG A 347 0.04 6.81 18.00
CA ARG A 347 -0.91 7.91 17.82
C ARG A 347 -1.73 8.14 19.08
N ARG A 348 -2.23 9.36 19.30
CA ARG A 348 -3.05 9.64 20.49
C ARG A 348 -4.42 8.95 20.39
N ARG A 349 -4.81 8.24 21.44
CA ARG A 349 -6.09 7.52 21.50
C ARG A 349 -7.28 8.50 21.61
N PRO A 350 -8.39 8.25 20.92
CA PRO A 350 -9.59 9.06 21.08
C PRO A 350 -10.33 8.64 22.35
N VAL A 351 -10.77 9.60 23.16
CA VAL A 351 -11.50 9.39 24.42
C VAL A 351 -12.86 10.08 24.34
N PRO A 352 -13.97 9.39 24.64
CA PRO A 352 -15.30 9.99 24.64
C PRO A 352 -15.42 11.08 25.71
N THR A 353 -16.05 12.20 25.36
CA THR A 353 -16.31 13.30 26.31
C THR A 353 -17.64 13.18 27.04
N GLY A 354 -18.56 12.33 26.54
CA GLY A 354 -19.96 12.28 26.98
C GLY A 354 -20.86 13.34 26.33
N GLU A 355 -20.30 14.34 25.62
CA GLU A 355 -21.09 15.35 24.91
C GLU A 355 -21.50 14.83 23.52
N THR A 356 -22.81 14.86 23.23
CA THR A 356 -23.35 14.41 21.95
C THR A 356 -24.13 15.50 21.22
N PHE A 357 -24.10 15.46 19.90
CA PHE A 357 -24.87 16.33 19.01
C PHE A 357 -25.34 15.54 17.78
N ASP A 358 -26.33 16.08 17.08
CA ASP A 358 -26.94 15.42 15.93
C ASP A 358 -26.46 16.03 14.61
N ILE A 359 -26.32 15.18 13.59
CA ILE A 359 -25.99 15.58 12.21
C ILE A 359 -27.05 15.01 11.29
N GLU A 360 -27.62 15.83 10.41
CA GLU A 360 -28.50 15.35 9.35
C GLU A 360 -27.68 14.78 8.18
N CYS A 361 -28.08 13.60 7.69
CA CYS A 361 -27.49 12.99 6.51
C CYS A 361 -28.49 12.05 5.85
N ASP A 362 -28.36 11.90 4.53
CA ASP A 362 -29.21 11.04 3.71
C ASP A 362 -28.51 9.71 3.36
N GLY A 363 -27.21 9.61 3.67
CA GLY A 363 -26.40 8.42 3.49
C GLY A 363 -25.18 8.40 4.41
N MET A 364 -24.67 7.19 4.66
CA MET A 364 -23.47 6.96 5.48
C MET A 364 -22.57 5.93 4.82
N ILE A 365 -21.26 6.17 4.81
CA ILE A 365 -20.25 5.21 4.32
C ILE A 365 -19.32 4.85 5.47
N ILE A 366 -19.18 3.56 5.77
CA ILE A 366 -18.32 3.03 6.83
C ILE A 366 -16.96 2.69 6.24
N ALA A 367 -15.92 3.44 6.62
CA ALA A 367 -14.55 3.32 6.13
C ALA A 367 -13.55 3.22 7.30
N ILE A 368 -13.81 2.27 8.21
CA ILE A 368 -13.03 2.09 9.46
C ILE A 368 -12.04 0.93 9.41
N GLY A 369 -11.73 0.43 8.21
CA GLY A 369 -10.76 -0.63 7.96
C GLY A 369 -11.39 -1.99 7.64
N GLU A 370 -10.55 -2.84 7.08
CA GLU A 370 -10.86 -4.17 6.61
C GLU A 370 -10.29 -5.24 7.56
N ALA A 371 -10.87 -6.42 7.53
CA ALA A 371 -10.43 -7.61 8.25
C ALA A 371 -10.31 -8.81 7.30
N THR A 372 -9.68 -9.87 7.78
CA THR A 372 -9.42 -11.08 7.02
C THR A 372 -10.43 -12.17 7.34
N ILE A 373 -11.05 -12.75 6.30
CA ILE A 373 -11.87 -13.97 6.47
C ILE A 373 -10.97 -15.18 6.43
N VAL A 374 -10.43 -15.55 7.59
CA VAL A 374 -9.60 -16.75 7.75
C VAL A 374 -10.40 -17.99 8.14
N ALA A 375 -11.63 -17.83 8.64
CA ALA A 375 -12.46 -18.95 9.12
C ALA A 375 -12.85 -19.94 8.01
N ASP A 376 -12.89 -19.47 6.76
CA ASP A 376 -13.20 -20.30 5.58
C ASP A 376 -11.97 -21.10 5.07
N LEU A 377 -10.78 -20.84 5.63
CA LEU A 377 -9.57 -21.59 5.29
C LEU A 377 -9.56 -22.98 5.94
N PRO A 378 -8.91 -23.98 5.31
CA PRO A 378 -8.78 -25.31 5.88
C PRO A 378 -8.22 -25.31 7.31
N PRO A 379 -8.68 -26.24 8.18
CA PRO A 379 -8.25 -26.31 9.57
C PRO A 379 -6.74 -26.49 9.80
N PHE A 380 -6.00 -26.96 8.79
CA PHE A 380 -4.54 -27.12 8.85
C PHE A 380 -3.77 -25.81 8.61
N ILE A 381 -4.46 -24.73 8.24
CA ILE A 381 -3.87 -23.39 8.15
C ILE A 381 -4.11 -22.69 9.48
N SER A 382 -3.05 -22.61 10.28
CA SER A 382 -3.08 -21.96 11.59
C SER A 382 -3.36 -20.47 11.48
N GLN A 383 -4.08 -19.95 12.47
CA GLN A 383 -4.52 -18.57 12.53
C GLN A 383 -4.13 -17.96 13.87
N LYS A 384 -3.75 -16.68 13.86
CA LYS A 384 -3.36 -15.95 15.07
C LYS A 384 -3.85 -14.52 14.95
N LYS A 385 -4.64 -14.07 15.94
CA LYS A 385 -5.21 -12.70 15.97
C LYS A 385 -6.00 -12.33 14.70
N GLY A 386 -6.70 -13.30 14.10
CA GLY A 386 -7.55 -13.07 12.92
C GLY A 386 -6.83 -13.15 11.58
N VAL A 387 -5.50 -13.28 11.54
CA VAL A 387 -4.69 -13.43 10.30
C VAL A 387 -4.09 -14.84 10.21
N VAL A 388 -3.61 -15.21 9.01
CA VAL A 388 -2.89 -16.48 8.80
C VAL A 388 -1.53 -16.42 9.51
N SER A 389 -1.21 -17.46 10.27
CA SER A 389 0.06 -17.56 10.99
C SER A 389 1.16 -18.07 10.06
N THR A 390 2.25 -17.31 9.95
CA THR A 390 3.44 -17.70 9.19
C THR A 390 4.73 -17.44 9.97
N ASP A 391 5.83 -18.00 9.49
CA ASP A 391 7.17 -17.52 9.83
C ASP A 391 7.53 -16.21 9.09
N GLN A 392 8.77 -15.74 9.27
CA GLN A 392 9.27 -14.51 8.62
C GLN A 392 9.38 -14.61 7.09
N MET A 393 9.37 -15.82 6.53
CA MET A 393 9.43 -16.08 5.09
C MET A 393 8.05 -16.36 4.49
N GLY A 394 6.99 -16.25 5.30
CA GLY A 394 5.61 -16.52 4.87
C GLY A 394 5.25 -18.01 4.85
N GLN A 395 6.08 -18.91 5.40
CA GLN A 395 5.76 -20.34 5.48
C GLN A 395 4.73 -20.60 6.59
N THR A 396 3.67 -21.36 6.29
CA THR A 396 2.69 -21.82 7.29
C THR A 396 3.17 -23.09 7.98
N ASP A 397 2.41 -23.59 8.96
CA ASP A 397 2.68 -24.90 9.59
C ASP A 397 2.60 -26.07 8.59
N HIS A 398 1.96 -25.86 7.44
CA HIS A 398 1.90 -26.85 6.37
C HIS A 398 3.04 -26.65 5.37
N SER A 399 3.86 -27.69 5.17
CA SER A 399 5.15 -27.60 4.45
C SER A 399 5.05 -27.11 2.99
N LYS A 400 3.92 -27.34 2.33
CA LYS A 400 3.64 -26.89 0.95
C LYS A 400 2.96 -25.52 0.85
N ILE A 401 2.52 -24.93 1.97
CA ILE A 401 1.64 -23.76 1.95
C ILE A 401 2.35 -22.56 2.56
N PHE A 402 2.30 -21.48 1.81
CA PHE A 402 2.84 -20.16 2.15
C PHE A 402 1.72 -19.13 2.09
N ALA A 403 1.89 -17.99 2.75
CA ALA A 403 0.95 -16.88 2.69
C ALA A 403 1.69 -15.53 2.76
N GLY A 404 1.09 -14.49 2.19
CA GLY A 404 1.65 -13.14 2.20
C GLY A 404 0.69 -12.06 1.74
N GLY A 405 1.08 -10.80 1.98
CA GLY A 405 0.19 -9.64 1.85
C GLY A 405 -0.77 -9.52 3.04
N ASP A 406 -1.88 -8.81 2.85
CA ASP A 406 -2.78 -8.40 3.94
C ASP A 406 -3.41 -9.57 4.73
N ILE A 407 -3.32 -10.81 4.22
CA ILE A 407 -3.82 -12.01 4.89
C ILE A 407 -2.97 -12.45 6.09
N ILE A 408 -1.70 -12.03 6.16
CA ILE A 408 -0.78 -12.35 7.27
C ILE A 408 -0.53 -11.17 8.20
N ASP A 409 -0.73 -9.94 7.73
CA ASP A 409 -0.56 -8.71 8.50
C ASP A 409 -1.35 -7.57 7.85
N ILE A 410 -2.14 -6.83 8.64
CA ILE A 410 -2.89 -5.66 8.16
C ILE A 410 -2.20 -4.42 8.74
N PRO A 411 -1.59 -3.56 7.91
CA PRO A 411 -0.76 -2.44 8.36
C PRO A 411 -1.52 -1.32 9.09
#